data_AF-A0A7J6CDL9-F1
#
_entry.id   AF-A0A7J6CDL9-F1
#
_cell.length_a   1.000
_cell.length_b   1.000
_cell.length_c   1.000
_cell.angle_alpha   90.00
_cell.angle_beta   90.00
_cell.angle_gamma   90.00
#
_symmetry.space_group_name_H-M   'P 1'
#
loop_
_entity.id
_entity.type
_entity.pdbx_description
1 polymer ?
#
loop_
_entity_poly.entity_id
_entity_poly.type
_entity_poly.pdbx_seq_one_letter_code
_entity_poly.pdbx_strand_id
1 'polypeptide(L)'
;MRAPTFGLLWSCLGFLHGVQCGLGDNHVHSSFIYRRLRNHERREIQREILSILGLPHRPRPFSPGKQASSAPLFMLDLYNAMTTEEEDAILGKTLSGKARKGASVVPHGYSSAPQQPYRAAPLTSQSPPLASAQDTNFLNDADMVMSFVNLVERDKDFSHHRRHYREFRFDLTQIPEGEAVTAAEFRIYKDQSHVRYENITLKVTIYQVIKEYPNRDAETFLLDSKKIRATDGGWLVFDITATSNHWVLNPQQNMGLQLCVETTDGRSINMKSAGIIGRNGPQSKQPFLVAFFKASEVLLRSVRATGSKRKSHNRNKSRTQQKSSPALKSGDQNTSEQRQACKKHELYVSFRDLGWQDWIIAPEGYAAFYCDGECSFPLNAHMNATNHAIVQTLVHLMFPDNVPKPCCAPTKLNAISVLYFDDSSNVILKKYRNMVVRSCGCH
;
A
#
# COMPACT_ATOMS: atom_id res chain seq x y z
N MET A 1 -44.34 58.92 8.05
CA MET A 1 -43.82 59.99 8.94
C MET A 1 -42.88 59.32 9.93
N ARG A 2 -41.55 59.33 9.68
CA ARG A 2 -40.53 60.12 10.41
C ARG A 2 -40.65 60.05 11.94
N ALA A 3 -39.77 59.24 12.56
CA ALA A 3 -38.82 59.50 13.68
C ALA A 3 -39.21 60.51 14.82
N PRO A 4 -38.67 60.41 16.07
CA PRO A 4 -37.28 60.06 16.36
C PRO A 4 -36.92 59.34 17.71
N THR A 5 -35.61 59.16 17.76
CA THR A 5 -34.57 58.64 18.68
C THR A 5 -34.46 59.14 20.13
N PHE A 6 -33.78 58.32 20.96
CA PHE A 6 -32.70 58.55 21.97
C PHE A 6 -32.96 57.68 23.23
N GLY A 7 -32.07 56.90 23.84
CA GLY A 7 -30.65 56.55 23.67
C GLY A 7 -30.12 55.96 25.00
N LEU A 8 -29.30 54.89 24.94
CA LEU A 8 -28.24 54.43 25.91
C LEU A 8 -28.69 54.10 27.36
N LEU A 9 -28.16 53.15 28.16
CA LEU A 9 -26.88 52.43 28.25
C LEU A 9 -27.03 51.28 29.30
N TRP A 10 -26.30 50.18 29.08
CA TRP A 10 -25.73 49.21 30.05
C TRP A 10 -26.48 48.71 31.30
N SER A 11 -26.56 47.38 31.48
CA SER A 11 -25.63 46.64 32.38
C SER A 11 -25.93 45.13 32.45
N CYS A 12 -24.86 44.35 32.62
CA CYS A 12 -24.82 42.90 32.76
C CYS A 12 -25.41 42.40 34.09
N LEU A 13 -26.06 41.24 34.08
CA LEU A 13 -26.13 40.32 35.22
C LEU A 13 -26.22 38.87 34.70
N GLY A 14 -25.24 38.07 35.10
CA GLY A 14 -25.06 36.69 34.67
C GLY A 14 -25.96 35.71 35.41
N PHE A 15 -26.33 34.64 34.72
CA PHE A 15 -26.87 33.43 35.32
C PHE A 15 -25.97 32.25 34.94
N LEU A 16 -25.45 31.61 35.98
CA LEU A 16 -24.80 30.30 35.98
C LEU A 16 -25.84 29.22 35.66
N HIS A 17 -25.52 28.32 34.73
CA HIS A 17 -25.95 26.92 34.80
C HIS A 17 -24.92 26.02 34.12
N GLY A 18 -24.49 25.02 34.87
CA GLY A 18 -23.36 24.15 34.55
C GLY A 18 -23.60 23.21 33.36
N VAL A 19 -22.52 22.96 32.63
CA VAL A 19 -22.41 21.87 31.66
C VAL A 19 -21.43 20.86 32.25
N GLN A 20 -21.96 19.70 32.63
CA GLN A 20 -21.21 18.54 33.01
C GLN A 20 -20.81 17.81 31.72
N CYS A 21 -19.60 18.06 31.22
CA CYS A 21 -19.00 17.25 30.17
C CYS A 21 -18.22 16.10 30.80
N GLY A 22 -18.73 14.88 30.62
CA GLY A 22 -17.98 13.66 30.87
C GLY A 22 -16.82 13.54 29.90
N LEU A 23 -15.60 13.52 30.42
CA LEU A 23 -14.38 13.17 29.71
C LEU A 23 -14.39 11.66 29.45
N GLY A 24 -14.71 11.27 28.22
CA GLY A 24 -14.29 9.99 27.66
C GLY A 24 -12.86 10.12 27.16
N ASP A 25 -11.88 9.94 28.04
CA ASP A 25 -10.48 9.77 27.66
C ASP A 25 -10.32 8.41 26.96
N ASN A 26 -10.19 8.42 25.63
CA ASN A 26 -9.55 7.36 24.82
C ASN A 26 -9.53 7.77 23.33
N HIS A 27 -8.95 8.93 22.99
CA HIS A 27 -8.82 9.31 21.57
C HIS A 27 -7.45 9.92 21.22
N VAL A 28 -6.69 9.17 20.42
CA VAL A 28 -5.75 9.63 19.37
C VAL A 28 -4.45 10.33 19.82
N HIS A 29 -3.47 9.55 20.30
CA HIS A 29 -2.14 10.06 20.63
C HIS A 29 -1.27 10.47 19.42
N SER A 30 -1.58 10.00 18.20
CA SER A 30 -0.74 10.20 17.01
C SER A 30 -0.80 11.63 16.43
N SER A 31 -2.02 12.17 16.28
CA SER A 31 -2.26 13.48 15.67
C SER A 31 -1.65 14.64 16.47
N PHE A 32 -1.47 14.44 17.79
CA PHE A 32 -0.94 15.44 18.70
C PHE A 32 0.58 15.64 18.54
N ILE A 33 1.34 14.56 18.32
CA ILE A 33 2.81 14.66 18.25
C ILE A 33 3.25 15.37 16.97
N TYR A 34 2.72 15.01 15.80
CA TYR A 34 3.13 15.63 14.53
C TYR A 34 2.82 17.14 14.48
N ARG A 35 1.69 17.56 15.07
CA ARG A 35 1.30 18.99 15.17
C ARG A 35 2.25 19.82 16.04
N ARG A 36 2.98 19.19 16.98
CA ARG A 36 3.87 19.88 17.94
C ARG A 36 5.34 19.95 17.49
N LEU A 37 5.72 19.21 16.46
CA LEU A 37 7.09 19.19 15.93
C LEU A 37 7.45 20.48 15.18
N ARG A 38 8.72 20.89 15.30
CA ARG A 38 9.30 21.98 14.50
C ARG A 38 9.42 21.56 13.04
N ASN A 39 9.43 22.54 12.13
CA ASN A 39 9.52 22.30 10.68
C ASN A 39 10.78 21.52 10.23
N HIS A 40 11.86 21.55 11.02
CA HIS A 40 13.05 20.74 10.76
C HIS A 40 12.79 19.26 11.06
N GLU A 41 12.29 18.97 12.26
CA GLU A 41 11.98 17.61 12.73
C GLU A 41 10.95 16.93 11.81
N ARG A 42 9.93 17.68 11.36
CA ARG A 42 8.97 17.16 10.36
C ARG A 42 9.64 16.71 9.07
N ARG A 43 10.62 17.46 8.57
CA ARG A 43 11.34 17.14 7.33
C ARG A 43 12.23 15.90 7.50
N GLU A 44 12.84 15.73 8.67
CA GLU A 44 13.64 14.54 8.97
C GLU A 44 12.77 13.29 9.07
N ILE A 45 11.68 13.34 9.85
CA ILE A 45 10.74 12.23 9.96
C ILE A 45 10.16 11.86 8.59
N GLN A 46 9.78 12.86 7.79
CA GLN A 46 9.25 12.61 6.46
C GLN A 46 10.28 11.89 5.57
N ARG A 47 11.57 12.27 5.65
CA ARG A 47 12.64 11.60 4.90
C ARG A 47 12.83 10.15 5.35
N GLU A 48 12.78 9.88 6.65
CA GLU A 48 12.90 8.53 7.19
C GLU A 48 11.73 7.64 6.76
N ILE A 49 10.49 8.15 6.81
CA ILE A 49 9.32 7.37 6.37
C ILE A 49 9.41 7.09 4.86
N LEU A 50 9.78 8.08 4.05
CA LEU A 50 10.01 7.86 2.61
C LEU A 50 11.10 6.82 2.34
N SER A 51 12.18 6.82 3.13
CA SER A 51 13.21 5.78 3.06
C SER A 51 12.69 4.39 3.42
N ILE A 52 11.81 4.27 4.43
CA ILE A 52 11.14 3.00 4.77
C ILE A 52 10.25 2.54 3.60
N LEU A 53 9.60 3.48 2.92
CA LEU A 53 8.81 3.19 1.72
C LEU A 53 9.67 2.91 0.48
N GLY A 54 10.99 3.03 0.56
CA GLY A 54 11.90 2.88 -0.58
C GLY A 54 11.76 3.98 -1.63
N LEU A 55 11.23 5.14 -1.24
CA LEU A 55 11.02 6.30 -2.12
C LEU A 55 12.11 7.34 -1.86
N PRO A 56 12.85 7.81 -2.89
CA PRO A 56 13.90 8.82 -2.73
C PRO A 56 13.31 10.19 -2.39
N HIS A 57 12.09 10.47 -2.84
CA HIS A 57 11.33 11.67 -2.52
C HIS A 57 9.83 11.39 -2.60
N ARG A 58 9.03 12.36 -2.15
CA ARG A 58 7.58 12.33 -2.32
C ARG A 58 7.25 12.34 -3.83
N PRO A 59 6.43 11.41 -4.32
CA PRO A 59 5.96 11.43 -5.71
C PRO A 59 5.17 12.70 -6.02
N ARG A 60 5.18 13.10 -7.30
CA ARG A 60 4.40 14.27 -7.73
C ARG A 60 2.89 14.04 -7.54
N PRO A 61 2.14 15.04 -7.04
CA PRO A 61 0.70 14.93 -6.88
C PRO A 61 0.02 14.56 -8.19
N PHE A 62 -0.91 13.60 -8.16
CA PHE A 62 -1.80 13.38 -9.30
C PHE A 62 -2.66 14.64 -9.52
N SER A 63 -2.83 15.07 -10.77
CA SER A 63 -3.66 16.24 -11.08
C SER A 63 -5.14 15.91 -10.87
N PRO A 64 -5.83 16.50 -9.86
CA PRO A 64 -7.24 16.23 -9.64
C PRO A 64 -8.04 16.79 -10.83
N GLY A 65 -8.67 15.92 -11.61
CA GLY A 65 -9.46 16.32 -12.78
C GLY A 65 -9.41 15.36 -13.97
N LYS A 66 -8.47 14.40 -14.00
CA LYS A 66 -8.54 13.28 -14.95
C LYS A 66 -9.39 12.16 -14.33
N GLN A 67 -10.36 11.64 -15.09
CA GLN A 67 -11.09 10.45 -14.67
C GLN A 67 -10.10 9.29 -14.44
N ALA A 68 -10.42 8.37 -13.54
CA ALA A 68 -9.55 7.23 -13.27
C ALA A 68 -9.49 6.35 -14.54
N SER A 69 -8.27 6.14 -15.05
CA SER A 69 -8.06 5.17 -16.12
C SER A 69 -8.24 3.74 -15.62
N SER A 70 -8.33 2.79 -16.55
CA SER A 70 -8.48 1.36 -16.28
C SER A 70 -7.44 0.81 -15.29
N ALA A 71 -6.18 1.23 -15.39
CA ALA A 71 -5.09 0.78 -14.52
C ALA A 71 -5.30 1.12 -13.03
N PRO A 72 -5.50 2.40 -12.62
CA PRO A 72 -5.86 2.74 -11.25
C PRO A 72 -7.10 2.01 -10.71
N LEU A 73 -8.15 1.85 -11.53
CA LEU A 73 -9.35 1.12 -11.14
C LEU A 73 -9.04 -0.36 -10.85
N PHE A 74 -8.30 -1.01 -11.75
CA PHE A 74 -7.85 -2.39 -11.55
C PHE A 74 -7.00 -2.55 -10.28
N MET A 75 -6.06 -1.65 -10.05
CA MET A 75 -5.15 -1.72 -8.90
C MET A 75 -5.89 -1.45 -7.57
N LEU A 76 -6.93 -0.62 -7.58
CA LEU A 76 -7.79 -0.41 -6.42
C LEU A 76 -8.65 -1.64 -6.12
N ASP A 77 -9.24 -2.26 -7.15
CA ASP A 77 -9.97 -3.52 -7.00
C ASP A 77 -9.03 -4.61 -6.43
N LEU A 78 -7.80 -4.69 -6.94
CA LEU A 78 -6.77 -5.61 -6.46
C LEU A 78 -6.43 -5.40 -4.98
N TYR A 79 -6.25 -4.15 -4.57
CA TYR A 79 -6.03 -3.78 -3.17
C TYR A 79 -7.18 -4.26 -2.29
N ASN A 80 -8.43 -3.95 -2.67
CA ASN A 80 -9.61 -4.30 -1.90
C ASN A 80 -9.73 -5.82 -1.72
N ALA A 81 -9.53 -6.59 -2.78
CA ALA A 81 -9.60 -8.05 -2.72
C ALA A 81 -8.55 -8.67 -1.78
N MET A 82 -7.30 -8.19 -1.83
CA MET A 82 -6.26 -8.68 -0.92
C MET A 82 -6.56 -8.30 0.54
N THR A 83 -7.10 -7.10 0.79
CA THR A 83 -7.43 -6.69 2.16
C THR A 83 -8.59 -7.49 2.76
N THR A 84 -9.60 -7.87 1.96
CA THR A 84 -10.71 -8.68 2.45
C THR A 84 -10.28 -10.11 2.80
N GLU A 85 -9.37 -10.70 2.02
CA GLU A 85 -8.83 -12.03 2.31
C GLU A 85 -8.00 -12.06 3.60
N GLU A 86 -7.23 -10.99 3.87
CA GLU A 86 -6.46 -10.87 5.11
C GLU A 86 -7.38 -10.76 6.34
N GLU A 87 -8.49 -10.02 6.25
CA GLU A 87 -9.48 -9.90 7.33
C GLU A 87 -10.18 -11.24 7.62
N ASP A 88 -10.59 -11.96 6.58
CA ASP A 88 -11.22 -13.28 6.69
C ASP A 88 -10.24 -14.33 7.25
N ALA A 89 -8.97 -14.29 6.85
CA ALA A 89 -7.93 -15.16 7.41
C ALA A 89 -7.66 -14.86 8.90
N ILE A 90 -7.77 -13.61 9.34
CA ILE A 90 -7.64 -13.22 10.75
C ILE A 90 -8.87 -13.70 11.54
N LEU A 91 -10.08 -13.55 10.99
CA LEU A 91 -11.32 -13.97 11.64
C LEU A 91 -11.41 -15.51 11.73
N GLY A 92 -11.03 -16.22 10.67
CA GLY A 92 -10.99 -17.69 10.62
C GLY A 92 -9.99 -18.32 11.59
N LYS A 93 -8.84 -17.66 11.85
CA LYS A 93 -7.88 -18.08 12.89
C LYS A 93 -8.40 -17.90 14.31
N THR A 94 -9.36 -16.99 14.53
CA THR A 94 -9.95 -16.74 15.85
C THR A 94 -10.99 -17.81 16.22
N LEU A 95 -11.57 -18.50 15.23
CA LEU A 95 -12.55 -19.57 15.42
C LEU A 95 -11.93 -20.98 15.48
N SER A 96 -10.65 -21.15 15.13
CA SER A 96 -9.92 -22.42 15.22
C SER A 96 -9.24 -22.60 16.59
N GLY A 97 -10.05 -22.47 17.66
CA GLY A 97 -9.62 -22.63 19.04
C GLY A 97 -10.65 -23.41 19.85
N LYS A 98 -10.42 -24.73 19.97
CA LYS A 98 -11.17 -25.71 20.81
C LYS A 98 -12.64 -25.97 20.42
N ALA A 99 -12.85 -26.92 19.52
CA ALA A 99 -14.10 -27.68 19.48
C ALA A 99 -14.04 -28.83 20.50
N ARG A 100 -14.62 -28.63 21.69
CA ARG A 100 -15.07 -29.74 22.56
C ARG A 100 -16.53 -30.04 22.21
N LYS A 101 -16.82 -31.32 21.97
CA LYS A 101 -18.17 -31.88 21.75
C LYS A 101 -19.11 -31.49 22.90
N GLY A 102 -20.28 -30.95 22.57
CA GLY A 102 -21.36 -30.64 23.51
C GLY A 102 -22.61 -30.22 22.73
N ALA A 103 -23.77 -30.69 23.19
CA ALA A 103 -25.01 -30.82 22.44
C ALA A 103 -25.75 -29.50 22.11
N SER A 104 -26.63 -29.62 21.12
CA SER A 104 -27.59 -28.64 20.62
C SER A 104 -28.42 -27.97 21.73
N VAL A 105 -28.38 -26.64 21.81
CA VAL A 105 -29.45 -25.80 22.36
C VAL A 105 -29.47 -24.48 21.57
N VAL A 106 -30.60 -24.19 20.93
CA VAL A 106 -30.92 -22.88 20.35
C VAL A 106 -31.38 -21.95 21.48
N PRO A 107 -30.95 -20.68 21.49
CA PRO A 107 -31.92 -19.64 21.81
C PRO A 107 -31.83 -18.42 20.88
N HIS A 108 -33.01 -17.96 20.45
CA HIS A 108 -33.25 -16.63 19.91
C HIS A 108 -32.96 -15.54 20.95
N GLY A 109 -32.36 -14.43 20.52
CA GLY A 109 -32.23 -13.23 21.34
C GLY A 109 -31.43 -12.11 20.67
N TYR A 110 -32.12 -11.01 20.37
CA TYR A 110 -31.70 -9.76 19.73
C TYR A 110 -30.45 -9.09 20.34
N SER A 111 -29.59 -8.47 19.50
CA SER A 111 -29.20 -7.04 19.61
C SER A 111 -28.13 -6.59 18.60
N SER A 112 -28.56 -5.70 17.68
CA SER A 112 -27.93 -4.44 17.27
C SER A 112 -26.44 -4.39 16.91
N ALA A 113 -26.14 -4.49 15.61
CA ALA A 113 -24.90 -3.99 15.01
C ALA A 113 -25.04 -2.50 14.64
N PRO A 114 -24.01 -1.65 14.86
CA PRO A 114 -24.04 -0.25 14.43
C PRO A 114 -23.89 -0.15 12.91
N GLN A 115 -24.76 0.66 12.31
CA GLN A 115 -24.84 0.94 10.88
C GLN A 115 -23.58 1.65 10.37
N GLN A 116 -22.82 1.01 9.48
CA GLN A 116 -21.96 1.72 8.53
C GLN A 116 -22.83 2.20 7.37
N PRO A 117 -22.83 3.51 7.04
CA PRO A 117 -23.46 3.99 5.81
C PRO A 117 -22.56 3.70 4.61
N TYR A 118 -23.17 3.65 3.42
CA TYR A 118 -22.56 3.47 2.08
C TYR A 118 -22.26 2.02 1.64
N ARG A 119 -23.27 1.14 1.67
CA ARG A 119 -23.36 0.08 0.65
C ARG A 119 -23.83 0.72 -0.65
N ALA A 120 -22.90 1.00 -1.56
CA ALA A 120 -23.24 1.17 -2.96
C ALA A 120 -23.83 -0.16 -3.46
N ALA A 121 -24.97 -0.09 -4.15
CA ALA A 121 -25.55 -1.24 -4.84
C ALA A 121 -24.49 -1.86 -5.78
N PRO A 122 -24.49 -3.19 -6.00
CA PRO A 122 -23.54 -3.82 -6.89
C PRO A 122 -23.79 -3.31 -8.32
N LEU A 123 -22.90 -2.46 -8.81
CA LEU A 123 -22.79 -2.12 -10.22
C LEU A 123 -22.48 -3.42 -10.96
N THR A 124 -23.38 -3.77 -11.88
CA THR A 124 -23.31 -4.96 -12.72
C THR A 124 -22.02 -5.00 -13.53
N SER A 125 -21.21 -6.04 -13.29
CA SER A 125 -20.14 -6.62 -14.14
C SER A 125 -19.50 -5.72 -15.21
N GLN A 126 -18.59 -4.82 -14.84
CA GLN A 126 -17.64 -4.20 -15.80
C GLN A 126 -16.22 -4.00 -15.24
N SER A 127 -15.95 -4.41 -14.00
CA SER A 127 -14.60 -4.45 -13.45
C SER A 127 -13.76 -5.54 -14.14
N PRO A 128 -12.46 -5.32 -14.36
CA PRO A 128 -11.60 -6.35 -14.91
C PRO A 128 -11.63 -7.59 -14.00
N PRO A 129 -11.67 -8.82 -14.54
CA PRO A 129 -11.52 -10.00 -13.70
C PRO A 129 -10.19 -9.86 -12.94
N LEU A 130 -10.28 -9.87 -11.61
CA LEU A 130 -9.14 -9.60 -10.74
C LEU A 130 -8.03 -10.64 -10.90
N ALA A 131 -8.40 -11.87 -11.26
CA ALA A 131 -7.49 -13.00 -11.24
C ALA A 131 -8.13 -14.24 -11.90
N SER A 132 -7.41 -14.94 -12.77
CA SER A 132 -7.57 -16.39 -12.95
C SER A 132 -7.12 -17.10 -11.67
N ALA A 133 -7.49 -18.36 -11.44
CA ALA A 133 -7.07 -19.11 -10.25
C ALA A 133 -5.53 -19.28 -10.11
N GLN A 134 -4.75 -18.99 -11.17
CA GLN A 134 -3.29 -18.92 -11.12
C GLN A 134 -2.81 -17.59 -10.51
N ASP A 135 -3.58 -16.51 -10.69
CA ASP A 135 -3.23 -15.15 -10.31
C ASP A 135 -3.34 -14.94 -8.78
N THR A 136 -4.18 -15.71 -8.07
CA THR A 136 -4.25 -15.67 -6.59
C THR A 136 -2.98 -16.16 -5.91
N ASN A 137 -2.25 -17.11 -6.52
CA ASN A 137 -0.96 -17.54 -6.00
C ASN A 137 0.12 -16.48 -6.23
N PHE A 138 0.13 -15.85 -7.41
CA PHE A 138 1.07 -14.77 -7.72
C PHE A 138 0.85 -13.54 -6.83
N LEU A 139 -0.40 -13.22 -6.50
CA LEU A 139 -0.75 -12.11 -5.61
C LEU A 139 -0.24 -12.30 -4.18
N ASN A 140 -0.31 -13.51 -3.65
CA ASN A 140 0.14 -13.79 -2.29
C ASN A 140 1.67 -13.79 -2.14
N ASP A 141 2.39 -14.10 -3.23
CA ASP A 141 3.85 -14.16 -3.27
C ASP A 141 4.53 -12.86 -3.71
N ALA A 142 3.79 -11.94 -4.35
CA ALA A 142 4.32 -10.67 -4.81
C ALA A 142 4.51 -9.68 -3.64
N ASP A 143 5.70 -9.07 -3.57
CA ASP A 143 5.99 -7.99 -2.63
C ASP A 143 5.56 -6.62 -3.21
N MET A 144 5.48 -6.50 -4.53
CA MET A 144 5.07 -5.30 -5.24
C MET A 144 4.31 -5.65 -6.53
N VAL A 145 3.31 -4.85 -6.88
CA VAL A 145 2.58 -4.88 -8.15
C VAL A 145 2.58 -3.46 -8.73
N MET A 146 2.90 -3.32 -10.01
CA MET A 146 2.96 -2.03 -10.70
C MET A 146 2.13 -2.06 -11.98
N SER A 147 1.41 -0.99 -12.24
CA SER A 147 0.67 -0.78 -13.48
C SER A 147 1.38 0.22 -14.39
N PHE A 148 1.44 -0.07 -15.68
CA PHE A 148 2.07 0.78 -16.69
C PHE A 148 1.03 1.21 -17.72
N VAL A 149 0.99 2.52 -17.95
CA VAL A 149 0.12 3.11 -18.97
C VAL A 149 0.75 2.96 -20.37
N ASN A 150 -0.09 2.74 -21.38
CA ASN A 150 0.39 2.68 -22.75
C ASN A 150 0.88 4.06 -23.24
N LEU A 151 2.16 4.16 -23.59
CA LEU A 151 2.79 5.41 -24.05
C LEU A 151 2.56 5.66 -25.53
N VAL A 152 2.50 4.61 -26.33
CA VAL A 152 2.39 4.69 -27.79
C VAL A 152 1.25 3.81 -28.25
N GLU A 153 0.29 4.41 -28.96
CA GLU A 153 -0.66 3.67 -29.78
C GLU A 153 -0.51 4.17 -31.20
N ARG A 154 0.07 3.35 -32.08
CA ARG A 154 0.13 3.63 -33.52
C ARG A 154 -0.68 2.57 -34.25
N ASP A 155 -1.73 3.03 -34.91
CA ASP A 155 -2.42 2.26 -35.95
C ASP A 155 -1.60 2.40 -37.23
N LYS A 156 -0.96 1.32 -37.68
CA LYS A 156 -0.40 1.26 -39.04
C LYS A 156 -1.50 0.75 -39.97
N ASP A 157 -2.14 1.71 -40.65
CA ASP A 157 -3.30 1.48 -41.51
C ASP A 157 -2.95 0.83 -42.86
N PHE A 158 -4.03 0.41 -43.54
CA PHE A 158 -4.13 -0.42 -44.74
C PHE A 158 -3.07 -0.06 -45.79
N SER A 159 -2.01 -0.87 -45.87
CA SER A 159 -1.37 -1.13 -47.17
C SER A 159 -1.97 -2.41 -47.70
N HIS A 160 -2.40 -2.45 -48.96
CA HIS A 160 -2.89 -3.66 -49.63
C HIS A 160 -1.88 -4.84 -49.59
N HIS A 161 -0.64 -4.59 -49.16
CA HIS A 161 0.43 -5.57 -49.02
C HIS A 161 0.81 -5.91 -47.56
N ARG A 162 0.26 -5.24 -46.53
CA ARG A 162 0.66 -5.43 -45.12
C ARG A 162 -0.53 -5.74 -44.20
N ARG A 163 -0.31 -6.63 -43.22
CA ARG A 163 -1.32 -7.03 -42.22
C ARG A 163 -1.67 -5.86 -41.31
N HIS A 164 -2.93 -5.79 -40.84
CA HIS A 164 -3.32 -4.82 -39.82
C HIS A 164 -2.80 -5.22 -38.46
N TYR A 165 -2.13 -4.29 -37.81
CA TYR A 165 -1.74 -4.41 -36.43
C TYR A 165 -1.75 -3.06 -35.74
N ARG A 166 -1.87 -3.11 -34.42
CA ARG A 166 -1.72 -1.97 -33.54
C ARG A 166 -0.52 -2.18 -32.64
N GLU A 167 0.30 -1.14 -32.53
CA GLU A 167 1.50 -1.13 -31.69
C GLU A 167 1.17 -0.60 -30.29
N PHE A 168 1.69 -1.27 -29.26
CA PHE A 168 1.63 -0.85 -27.85
C PHE A 168 3.04 -0.76 -27.27
N ARG A 169 3.32 0.27 -26.48
CA ARG A 169 4.63 0.43 -25.80
C ARG A 169 4.45 0.84 -24.35
N PHE A 170 5.21 0.19 -23.48
CA PHE A 170 5.24 0.41 -22.05
C PHE A 170 6.66 0.74 -21.61
N ASP A 171 6.82 1.76 -20.77
CA ASP A 171 8.11 2.11 -20.19
C ASP A 171 8.32 1.38 -18.87
N LEU A 172 9.19 0.36 -18.92
CA LEU A 172 9.56 -0.47 -17.78
C LEU A 172 10.80 0.05 -17.04
N THR A 173 11.38 1.18 -17.44
CA THR A 173 12.58 1.73 -16.79
C THR A 173 12.34 2.23 -15.38
N GLN A 174 11.07 2.42 -14.99
CA GLN A 174 10.67 2.85 -13.65
C GLN A 174 10.71 1.73 -12.60
N ILE A 175 10.96 0.47 -13.02
CA ILE A 175 11.07 -0.66 -12.10
C ILE A 175 12.34 -0.48 -11.25
N PRO A 176 12.24 -0.49 -9.91
CA PRO A 176 13.40 -0.34 -9.04
C PRO A 176 14.44 -1.44 -9.22
N GLU A 177 15.72 -1.09 -9.07
CA GLU A 177 16.80 -2.07 -9.06
C GLU A 177 16.59 -3.10 -7.93
N GLY A 178 16.81 -4.37 -8.24
CA GLY A 178 16.64 -5.46 -7.29
C GLY A 178 15.22 -6.04 -7.22
N GLU A 179 14.25 -5.50 -7.96
CA GLU A 179 12.94 -6.15 -8.14
C GLU A 179 13.00 -7.08 -9.37
N ALA A 180 12.53 -8.32 -9.22
CA ALA A 180 12.44 -9.28 -10.32
C ALA A 180 10.98 -9.47 -10.75
N VAL A 181 10.71 -9.39 -12.05
CA VAL A 181 9.37 -9.62 -12.61
C VAL A 181 9.01 -11.10 -12.50
N THR A 182 8.04 -11.43 -11.65
CA THR A 182 7.56 -12.81 -11.48
C THR A 182 6.42 -13.16 -12.42
N ALA A 183 5.56 -12.18 -12.73
CA ALA A 183 4.49 -12.29 -13.71
C ALA A 183 4.24 -10.92 -14.36
N ALA A 184 3.81 -10.89 -15.62
CA ALA A 184 3.38 -9.67 -16.28
C ALA A 184 2.26 -9.94 -17.29
N GLU A 185 1.24 -9.10 -17.25
CA GLU A 185 0.04 -9.26 -18.05
C GLU A 185 -0.31 -7.99 -18.82
N PHE A 186 -0.43 -8.12 -20.13
CA PHE A 186 -1.02 -7.09 -20.96
C PHE A 186 -2.53 -7.28 -21.02
N ARG A 187 -3.27 -6.24 -20.63
CA ARG A 187 -4.73 -6.25 -20.57
C ARG A 187 -5.31 -5.26 -21.56
N ILE A 188 -6.20 -5.74 -22.43
CA ILE A 188 -6.90 -4.93 -23.44
C ILE A 188 -8.38 -5.27 -23.48
N TYR A 189 -9.23 -4.24 -23.56
CA TYR A 189 -10.67 -4.45 -23.57
C TYR A 189 -11.19 -4.67 -24.99
N LYS A 190 -12.08 -5.66 -25.13
CA LYS A 190 -12.89 -5.89 -26.32
C LYS A 190 -14.34 -5.52 -26.03
N ASP A 191 -14.91 -4.67 -26.87
CA ASP A 191 -16.34 -4.41 -26.96
C ASP A 191 -16.99 -5.29 -28.04
N GLN A 192 -18.31 -5.21 -28.18
CA GLN A 192 -19.03 -5.88 -29.25
C GLN A 192 -18.47 -5.41 -30.62
N SER A 193 -18.13 -6.37 -31.47
CA SER A 193 -17.66 -6.06 -32.82
C SER A 193 -18.78 -5.45 -33.66
N HIS A 194 -18.40 -4.78 -34.76
CA HIS A 194 -19.35 -4.24 -35.71
C HIS A 194 -20.31 -5.32 -36.25
N VAL A 195 -21.58 -4.98 -36.49
CA VAL A 195 -22.70 -5.87 -36.89
C VAL A 195 -22.31 -6.85 -38.01
N ARG A 196 -21.51 -6.38 -38.98
CA ARG A 196 -20.96 -7.18 -40.10
C ARG A 196 -20.24 -8.46 -39.67
N TYR A 197 -19.74 -8.51 -38.44
CA TYR A 197 -18.93 -9.61 -37.91
C TYR A 197 -19.62 -10.39 -36.78
N GLU A 198 -20.89 -10.12 -36.43
CA GLU A 198 -21.53 -10.68 -35.23
C GLU A 198 -21.39 -12.20 -35.06
N ASN A 199 -21.48 -12.96 -36.15
CA ASN A 199 -21.48 -14.42 -36.11
C ASN A 199 -20.12 -15.05 -36.46
N ILE A 200 -19.04 -14.28 -36.51
CA ILE A 200 -17.72 -14.82 -36.82
C ILE A 200 -16.87 -14.99 -35.56
N THR A 201 -16.01 -16.01 -35.59
CA THR A 201 -14.95 -16.17 -34.60
C THR A 201 -13.73 -15.37 -35.04
N LEU A 202 -13.22 -14.57 -34.12
CA LEU A 202 -12.02 -13.76 -34.29
C LEU A 202 -10.84 -14.47 -33.63
N LYS A 203 -9.70 -14.40 -34.29
CA LYS A 203 -8.41 -14.80 -33.74
C LYS A 203 -7.62 -13.53 -33.44
N VAL A 204 -7.43 -13.24 -32.15
CA VAL A 204 -6.63 -12.11 -31.68
C VAL A 204 -5.25 -12.64 -31.32
N THR A 205 -4.22 -12.12 -31.97
CA THR A 205 -2.84 -12.62 -31.82
C THR A 205 -1.91 -11.50 -31.41
N ILE A 206 -1.08 -11.75 -30.40
CA ILE A 206 -0.11 -10.80 -29.87
C ILE A 206 1.32 -11.25 -30.12
N TYR A 207 2.16 -10.29 -30.50
CA TYR A 207 3.55 -10.50 -30.84
C TYR A 207 4.45 -9.51 -30.09
N GLN A 208 5.66 -9.93 -29.75
CA GLN A 208 6.76 -9.04 -29.40
C GLN A 208 7.46 -8.58 -30.67
N VAL A 209 7.74 -7.28 -30.77
CA VAL A 209 8.60 -6.74 -31.83
C VAL A 209 10.06 -6.96 -31.43
N ILE A 210 10.82 -7.69 -32.26
CA ILE A 210 12.25 -7.93 -32.05
C ILE A 210 13.06 -6.84 -32.75
N LYS A 211 12.68 -6.51 -33.99
CA LYS A 211 13.41 -5.54 -34.80
C LYS A 211 12.50 -4.86 -35.83
N GLU A 212 12.63 -3.55 -35.93
CA GLU A 212 11.92 -2.76 -36.94
C GLU A 212 12.82 -2.51 -38.16
N TYR A 213 12.23 -2.51 -39.36
CA TYR A 213 12.90 -2.19 -40.61
C TYR A 213 12.16 -1.04 -41.31
N PRO A 214 12.86 -0.09 -41.96
CA PRO A 214 12.20 1.04 -42.63
C PRO A 214 11.24 0.61 -43.74
N ASN A 215 11.63 -0.41 -44.52
CA ASN A 215 10.93 -0.78 -45.76
C ASN A 215 10.36 -2.21 -45.75
N ARG A 216 10.39 -2.91 -44.61
CA ARG A 216 9.86 -4.27 -44.45
C ARG A 216 8.99 -4.36 -43.21
N ASP A 217 8.22 -5.44 -43.11
CA ASP A 217 7.52 -5.75 -41.87
C ASP A 217 8.54 -6.02 -40.76
N ALA A 218 8.15 -5.69 -39.54
CA ALA A 218 8.99 -5.91 -38.38
C ALA A 218 9.21 -7.41 -38.18
N GLU A 219 10.36 -7.77 -37.62
CA GLU A 219 10.61 -9.11 -37.15
C GLU A 219 9.89 -9.28 -35.81
N THR A 220 8.97 -10.25 -35.76
CA THR A 220 8.06 -10.45 -34.63
C THR A 220 8.17 -11.85 -34.06
N PHE A 221 8.06 -11.97 -32.75
CA PHE A 221 7.96 -13.24 -32.04
C PHE A 221 6.54 -13.41 -31.49
N LEU A 222 5.89 -14.54 -31.79
CA LEU A 222 4.53 -14.84 -31.32
C LEU A 222 4.53 -15.07 -29.80
N LEU A 223 3.71 -14.33 -29.06
CA LEU A 223 3.56 -14.53 -27.62
C LEU A 223 2.35 -15.40 -27.31
N ASP A 224 1.16 -15.02 -27.79
CA ASP A 224 -0.09 -15.72 -27.52
C ASP A 224 -1.15 -15.44 -28.60
N SER A 225 -2.16 -16.30 -28.69
CA SER A 225 -3.27 -16.23 -29.65
C SER A 225 -4.58 -16.73 -29.02
N LYS A 226 -5.60 -15.88 -28.99
CA LYS A 226 -6.93 -16.21 -28.45
C LYS A 226 -8.00 -16.24 -29.53
N LYS A 227 -8.87 -17.25 -29.46
CA LYS A 227 -10.09 -17.33 -30.29
C LYS A 227 -11.27 -16.85 -29.47
N ILE A 228 -11.99 -15.86 -29.97
CA ILE A 228 -13.11 -15.21 -29.27
C ILE A 228 -14.25 -14.98 -30.26
N ARG A 229 -15.51 -14.97 -29.80
CA ARG A 229 -16.61 -14.60 -30.69
C ARG A 229 -16.63 -13.08 -30.86
N ALA A 230 -17.04 -12.64 -32.03
CA ALA A 230 -17.18 -11.20 -32.30
C ALA A 230 -18.19 -10.51 -31.39
N THR A 231 -19.21 -11.22 -30.92
CA THR A 231 -20.21 -10.70 -29.95
C THR A 231 -19.71 -10.66 -28.51
N ASP A 232 -18.64 -11.39 -28.17
CA ASP A 232 -18.14 -11.42 -26.80
C ASP A 232 -17.50 -10.08 -26.43
N GLY A 233 -17.93 -9.49 -25.33
CA GLY A 233 -17.29 -8.31 -24.73
C GLY A 233 -16.54 -8.70 -23.46
N GLY A 234 -15.43 -8.03 -23.17
CA GLY A 234 -14.66 -8.26 -21.95
C GLY A 234 -13.17 -7.97 -22.09
N TRP A 235 -12.45 -8.20 -20.99
CA TRP A 235 -11.00 -8.05 -20.94
C TRP A 235 -10.30 -9.27 -21.54
N LEU A 236 -9.40 -9.01 -22.48
CA LEU A 236 -8.42 -9.98 -22.97
C LEU A 236 -7.12 -9.77 -22.19
N VAL A 237 -6.59 -10.85 -21.64
CA VAL A 237 -5.38 -10.87 -20.81
C VAL A 237 -4.32 -11.70 -21.51
N PHE A 238 -3.14 -11.15 -21.77
CA PHE A 238 -2.05 -11.84 -22.42
C PHE A 238 -0.85 -11.91 -21.47
N ASP A 239 -0.33 -13.11 -21.24
CA ASP A 239 0.91 -13.29 -20.49
C ASP A 239 2.09 -12.78 -21.33
N ILE A 240 2.79 -11.79 -20.78
CA ILE A 240 4.00 -11.22 -21.36
C ILE A 240 5.18 -11.24 -20.38
N THR A 241 5.17 -12.19 -19.44
CA THR A 241 6.16 -12.32 -18.36
C THR A 241 7.59 -12.47 -18.89
N ALA A 242 7.81 -13.38 -19.84
CA ALA A 242 9.13 -13.62 -20.42
C ALA A 242 9.65 -12.39 -21.19
N THR A 243 8.78 -11.76 -21.98
CA THR A 243 9.07 -10.54 -22.73
C THR A 243 9.39 -9.36 -21.81
N SER A 244 8.62 -9.20 -20.72
CA SER A 244 8.83 -8.14 -19.74
C SER A 244 10.16 -8.31 -19.00
N ASN A 245 10.50 -9.53 -18.60
CA ASN A 245 11.82 -9.83 -18.02
C ASN A 245 12.97 -9.46 -18.96
N HIS A 246 12.84 -9.78 -20.25
CA HIS A 246 13.84 -9.44 -21.25
C HIS A 246 14.00 -7.92 -21.43
N TRP A 247 12.90 -7.16 -21.44
CA TRP A 247 12.92 -5.69 -21.55
C TRP A 247 13.48 -5.00 -20.31
N VAL A 248 13.24 -5.54 -19.12
CA VAL A 248 13.86 -5.03 -17.88
C VAL A 248 15.38 -5.19 -17.93
N LEU A 249 15.87 -6.35 -18.39
CA LEU A 249 17.30 -6.60 -18.54
C LEU A 249 17.94 -5.79 -19.69
N ASN A 250 17.17 -5.54 -20.76
CA ASN A 250 17.64 -4.85 -21.96
C ASN A 250 16.66 -3.75 -22.39
N PRO A 251 16.60 -2.60 -21.69
CA PRO A 251 15.61 -1.56 -21.98
C PRO A 251 15.68 -1.01 -23.42
N GLN A 252 16.88 -1.00 -24.02
CA GLN A 252 17.10 -0.54 -25.40
C GLN A 252 16.50 -1.48 -26.45
N GLN A 253 16.16 -2.72 -26.08
CA GLN A 253 15.53 -3.70 -26.96
C GLN A 253 14.00 -3.73 -26.81
N ASN A 254 13.43 -2.84 -26.00
CA ASN A 254 11.99 -2.69 -25.86
C ASN A 254 11.38 -1.95 -27.08
N MET A 255 11.03 -2.74 -28.11
CA MET A 255 10.40 -2.24 -29.33
C MET A 255 8.85 -2.26 -29.26
N GLY A 256 8.29 -2.85 -28.20
CA GLY A 256 6.84 -2.92 -27.96
C GLY A 256 6.16 -4.21 -28.41
N LEU A 257 4.82 -4.19 -28.34
CA LEU A 257 3.93 -5.28 -28.74
C LEU A 257 3.19 -4.92 -30.02
N GLN A 258 2.89 -5.93 -30.83
CA GLN A 258 1.97 -5.83 -31.95
C GLN A 258 0.77 -6.75 -31.72
N LEU A 259 -0.43 -6.21 -31.85
CA LEU A 259 -1.68 -6.96 -31.74
C LEU A 259 -2.39 -6.94 -33.10
N CYS A 260 -2.75 -8.11 -33.62
CA CYS A 260 -3.55 -8.23 -34.83
C CYS A 260 -4.83 -9.02 -34.58
N VAL A 261 -5.83 -8.79 -35.43
CA VAL A 261 -7.10 -9.51 -35.40
C VAL A 261 -7.37 -10.08 -36.79
N GLU A 262 -7.63 -11.37 -36.86
CA GLU A 262 -7.91 -12.09 -38.09
C GLU A 262 -9.21 -12.90 -37.95
N THR A 263 -9.92 -13.11 -39.07
CA THR A 263 -10.96 -14.14 -39.13
C THR A 263 -10.33 -15.53 -39.05
N THR A 264 -11.13 -16.57 -38.78
CA THR A 264 -10.68 -17.97 -38.88
C THR A 264 -10.12 -18.32 -40.25
N ASP A 265 -10.55 -17.60 -41.29
CA ASP A 265 -10.13 -17.80 -42.68
C ASP A 265 -8.85 -17.01 -43.03
N GLY A 266 -8.21 -16.38 -42.04
CA GLY A 266 -6.95 -15.65 -42.20
C GLY A 266 -7.10 -14.22 -42.75
N ARG A 267 -8.32 -13.67 -42.81
CA ARG A 267 -8.52 -12.29 -43.27
C ARG A 267 -8.27 -11.32 -42.12
N SER A 268 -7.37 -10.38 -42.33
CA SER A 268 -7.08 -9.32 -41.35
C SER A 268 -8.25 -8.35 -41.21
N ILE A 269 -8.61 -8.00 -39.98
CA ILE A 269 -9.72 -7.10 -39.65
C ILE A 269 -9.17 -5.86 -38.97
N ASN A 270 -9.77 -4.69 -39.26
CA ASN A 270 -9.46 -3.47 -38.52
C ASN A 270 -9.81 -3.63 -37.03
N MET A 271 -8.88 -3.19 -36.18
CA MET A 271 -8.98 -3.30 -34.72
C MET A 271 -10.25 -2.69 -34.12
N LYS A 272 -10.64 -1.49 -34.61
CA LYS A 272 -11.86 -0.80 -34.15
C LYS A 272 -13.12 -1.55 -34.58
N SER A 273 -13.15 -2.10 -35.80
CA SER A 273 -14.27 -2.90 -36.29
C SER A 273 -14.43 -4.23 -35.55
N ALA A 274 -13.33 -4.78 -35.04
CA ALA A 274 -13.31 -5.95 -34.16
C ALA A 274 -13.68 -5.63 -32.70
N GLY A 275 -14.04 -4.37 -32.39
CA GLY A 275 -14.43 -3.93 -31.06
C GLY A 275 -13.26 -3.73 -30.09
N ILE A 276 -12.01 -3.78 -30.54
CA ILE A 276 -10.86 -3.66 -29.64
C ILE A 276 -10.62 -2.19 -29.27
N ILE A 277 -10.64 -1.92 -27.97
CA ILE A 277 -10.53 -0.57 -27.41
C ILE A 277 -9.08 -0.18 -27.24
N GLY A 278 -8.76 1.01 -27.77
CA GLY A 278 -7.44 1.61 -27.71
C GLY A 278 -7.29 2.69 -26.64
N ARG A 279 -6.18 3.42 -26.70
CA ARG A 279 -5.91 4.62 -25.88
C ARG A 279 -6.94 5.73 -26.13
N ASN A 280 -7.48 5.84 -27.33
CA ASN A 280 -8.51 6.84 -27.64
C ASN A 280 -9.92 6.43 -27.19
N GLY A 281 -10.08 5.23 -26.61
CA GLY A 281 -11.35 4.78 -26.05
C GLY A 281 -11.64 5.36 -24.66
N PRO A 282 -12.78 4.96 -24.06
CA PRO A 282 -13.15 5.33 -22.69
C PRO A 282 -12.02 5.02 -21.71
N GLN A 283 -11.70 5.94 -20.80
CA GLN A 283 -10.54 5.82 -19.90
C GLN A 283 -10.60 4.54 -19.04
N SER A 284 -11.79 4.11 -18.63
CA SER A 284 -12.03 2.87 -17.88
C SER A 284 -11.78 1.57 -18.66
N LYS A 285 -11.63 1.64 -19.99
CA LYS A 285 -11.44 0.50 -20.90
C LYS A 285 -10.09 0.56 -21.65
N GLN A 286 -9.24 1.53 -21.34
CA GLN A 286 -7.96 1.69 -22.03
C GLN A 286 -7.02 0.51 -21.72
N PRO A 287 -6.13 0.15 -22.65
CA PRO A 287 -5.15 -0.92 -22.45
C PRO A 287 -4.08 -0.51 -21.45
N PHE A 288 -3.63 -1.47 -20.65
CA PHE A 288 -2.54 -1.29 -19.69
C PHE A 288 -1.77 -2.59 -19.50
N LEU A 289 -0.58 -2.47 -18.92
CA LEU A 289 0.23 -3.59 -18.47
C LEU A 289 0.24 -3.60 -16.94
N VAL A 290 0.10 -4.77 -16.33
CA VAL A 290 0.38 -4.98 -14.92
C VAL A 290 1.53 -5.96 -14.76
N ALA A 291 2.47 -5.67 -13.87
CA ALA A 291 3.57 -6.57 -13.54
C ALA A 291 3.62 -6.82 -12.03
N PHE A 292 3.97 -8.04 -11.68
CA PHE A 292 4.12 -8.56 -10.33
C PHE A 292 5.60 -8.78 -10.06
N PHE A 293 6.03 -8.41 -8.86
CA PHE A 293 7.44 -8.38 -8.48
C PHE A 293 7.67 -9.07 -7.16
N LYS A 294 8.88 -9.63 -7.05
CA LYS A 294 9.43 -10.12 -5.80
C LYS A 294 10.80 -9.52 -5.62
N ALA A 295 11.11 -9.13 -4.38
CA ALA A 295 12.42 -8.62 -4.05
C ALA A 295 13.47 -9.70 -4.34
N SER A 296 14.44 -9.40 -5.18
CA SER A 296 15.58 -10.28 -5.45
C SER A 296 16.40 -10.39 -4.17
N GLU A 297 16.44 -11.58 -3.57
CA GLU A 297 17.16 -11.86 -2.31
C GLU A 297 18.66 -11.52 -2.37
N VAL A 298 19.20 -11.28 -3.57
CA VAL A 298 20.61 -10.97 -3.84
C VAL A 298 21.06 -9.60 -3.31
N LEU A 299 20.14 -8.65 -3.07
CA LEU A 299 20.48 -7.28 -2.61
C LEU A 299 20.07 -6.97 -1.15
N LEU A 300 19.45 -7.89 -0.42
CA LEU A 300 19.02 -7.64 0.97
C LEU A 300 20.15 -7.64 2.01
N ARG A 301 21.42 -7.60 1.58
CA ARG A 301 22.55 -7.31 2.48
C ARG A 301 23.06 -5.89 2.25
N SER A 302 22.63 -5.01 3.16
CA SER A 302 23.32 -3.78 3.62
C SER A 302 22.69 -2.44 3.22
N VAL A 303 22.01 -1.79 4.19
CA VAL A 303 22.17 -0.34 4.48
C VAL A 303 22.16 -0.03 6.00
N ARG A 304 22.21 -1.02 6.91
CA ARG A 304 22.29 -0.73 8.37
C ARG A 304 23.36 -1.54 9.09
N ALA A 305 24.59 -1.45 8.61
CA ALA A 305 25.79 -1.69 9.41
C ALA A 305 27.01 -1.23 8.62
N THR A 306 27.35 0.05 8.68
CA THR A 306 28.70 0.64 8.55
C THR A 306 28.59 2.11 8.15
N GLY A 307 28.78 3.02 9.11
CA GLY A 307 28.72 4.45 8.78
C GLY A 307 28.72 5.45 9.93
N SER A 308 29.25 5.14 11.12
CA SER A 308 29.60 6.20 12.07
C SER A 308 31.10 6.16 12.35
N LYS A 309 31.85 6.91 11.54
CA LYS A 309 33.24 7.26 11.82
C LYS A 309 33.24 8.12 13.09
N ARG A 310 33.81 7.56 14.15
CA ARG A 310 34.22 8.26 15.37
C ARG A 310 34.96 9.56 15.02
N LYS A 311 34.46 10.69 15.50
CA LYS A 311 35.29 11.88 15.76
C LYS A 311 35.32 12.12 17.26
N SER A 312 36.45 11.69 17.84
CA SER A 312 36.91 12.08 19.16
C SER A 312 37.08 13.60 19.21
N HIS A 313 36.29 14.28 20.03
CA HIS A 313 36.59 15.64 20.44
C HIS A 313 36.97 15.64 21.92
N ASN A 314 38.28 15.68 22.12
CA ASN A 314 38.96 15.90 23.38
C ASN A 314 38.62 17.32 23.88
N ARG A 315 37.96 17.45 25.04
CA ARG A 315 37.81 18.75 25.72
C ARG A 315 38.21 18.60 27.19
N ASN A 316 39.44 19.01 27.44
CA ASN A 316 40.04 19.13 28.76
C ASN A 316 39.47 20.35 29.50
N LYS A 317 39.31 20.17 30.82
CA LYS A 317 39.51 21.15 31.90
C LYS A 317 38.42 22.22 32.11
N SER A 318 37.70 22.15 33.22
CA SER A 318 38.15 22.74 34.49
C SER A 318 37.16 22.44 35.62
N ARG A 319 37.64 22.65 36.84
CA ARG A 319 37.25 22.03 38.10
C ARG A 319 36.84 23.18 39.01
N THR A 320 35.62 23.19 39.50
CA THR A 320 35.22 24.06 40.62
C THR A 320 34.39 23.25 41.60
N GLN A 321 35.03 23.00 42.74
CA GLN A 321 34.46 22.42 43.94
C GLN A 321 33.56 23.44 44.61
N GLN A 322 32.32 23.08 44.96
CA GLN A 322 31.69 23.58 46.16
C GLN A 322 30.94 22.44 46.85
N LYS A 323 31.43 22.12 48.06
CA LYS A 323 30.81 21.22 49.03
C LYS A 323 29.77 22.00 49.82
N SER A 324 28.57 21.45 49.97
CA SER A 324 27.81 21.54 51.23
C SER A 324 26.85 20.35 51.33
N SER A 325 26.86 19.72 52.50
CA SER A 325 26.24 18.44 52.85
C SER A 325 24.75 18.60 53.22
N PRO A 326 24.03 17.50 53.53
CA PRO A 326 22.64 17.30 53.13
C PRO A 326 21.61 17.79 54.16
N ALA A 327 20.44 18.20 53.68
CA ALA A 327 19.23 18.32 54.49
C ALA A 327 18.21 17.27 54.02
N LEU A 328 18.01 16.25 54.85
CA LEU A 328 16.83 15.39 54.78
C LEU A 328 15.58 16.26 54.94
N LYS A 329 14.69 16.23 53.94
CA LYS A 329 13.24 16.32 54.17
C LYS A 329 12.52 15.37 53.22
N SER A 330 12.22 14.20 53.79
CA SER A 330 11.10 13.34 53.46
C SER A 330 9.83 14.18 53.23
N GLY A 331 9.25 13.99 52.07
CA GLY A 331 7.95 14.52 51.66
C GLY A 331 7.43 13.62 50.56
N ASP A 332 7.13 12.38 50.94
CA ASP A 332 6.39 11.40 50.16
C ASP A 332 5.08 12.05 49.68
N GLN A 333 5.06 12.48 48.43
CA GLN A 333 3.84 12.78 47.72
C GLN A 333 3.70 11.72 46.63
N ASN A 334 2.76 10.83 46.91
CA ASN A 334 2.30 9.73 46.08
C ASN A 334 2.08 10.16 44.62
N THR A 335 3.09 9.96 43.78
CA THR A 335 2.92 9.70 42.34
C THR A 335 3.92 8.62 41.93
N SER A 336 3.85 7.46 42.58
CA SER A 336 4.11 6.23 41.84
C SER A 336 2.98 6.13 40.83
N GLU A 337 3.10 6.82 39.69
CA GLU A 337 2.49 6.31 38.47
C GLU A 337 3.00 4.88 38.38
N GLN A 338 2.16 3.90 38.70
CA GLN A 338 2.47 2.50 38.48
C GLN A 338 2.80 2.38 37.01
N ARG A 339 4.09 2.46 36.67
CA ARG A 339 4.56 2.32 35.31
C ARG A 339 4.07 0.96 34.86
N GLN A 340 3.14 1.00 33.91
CA GLN A 340 2.39 -0.17 33.54
C GLN A 340 3.37 -1.22 33.01
N ALA A 341 3.10 -2.48 33.34
CA ALA A 341 3.81 -3.61 32.77
C ALA A 341 3.91 -3.50 31.24
N CYS A 342 5.04 -3.93 30.67
CA CYS A 342 5.26 -3.96 29.23
C CYS A 342 4.05 -4.52 28.47
N LYS A 343 3.43 -3.69 27.63
CA LYS A 343 2.26 -4.06 26.84
C LYS A 343 2.19 -3.31 25.51
N LYS A 344 1.26 -3.76 24.67
CA LYS A 344 0.93 -3.11 23.41
C LYS A 344 -0.02 -1.93 23.68
N HIS A 345 0.28 -0.78 23.09
CA HIS A 345 -0.50 0.44 23.15
C HIS A 345 -0.99 0.86 21.78
N GLU A 346 -2.09 1.62 21.76
CA GLU A 346 -2.73 2.08 20.52
C GLU A 346 -1.97 3.24 19.88
N LEU A 347 -1.73 3.11 18.58
CA LEU A 347 -1.16 4.16 17.75
C LEU A 347 -1.72 4.01 16.34
N TYR A 348 -2.30 5.09 15.83
CA TYR A 348 -2.84 5.15 14.47
C TYR A 348 -2.05 6.15 13.64
N VAL A 349 -1.43 5.71 12.55
CA VAL A 349 -0.69 6.57 11.63
C VAL A 349 -1.63 6.99 10.52
N SER A 350 -1.97 8.29 10.45
CA SER A 350 -2.78 8.84 9.36
C SER A 350 -1.89 9.43 8.28
N PHE A 351 -2.03 8.96 7.04
CA PHE A 351 -1.32 9.55 5.90
C PHE A 351 -1.86 10.94 5.55
N ARG A 352 -3.12 11.22 5.91
CA ARG A 352 -3.71 12.55 5.80
C ARG A 352 -3.03 13.56 6.71
N ASP A 353 -2.70 13.18 7.95
CA ASP A 353 -2.00 14.08 8.89
C ASP A 353 -0.55 14.37 8.44
N LEU A 354 0.07 13.44 7.70
CA LEU A 354 1.36 13.63 7.04
C LEU A 354 1.26 14.46 5.74
N GLY A 355 0.04 14.75 5.29
CA GLY A 355 -0.23 15.48 4.06
C GLY A 355 0.08 14.68 2.80
N TRP A 356 -0.06 13.35 2.83
CA TRP A 356 0.32 12.41 1.77
C TRP A 356 -0.86 11.89 0.92
N GLN A 357 -2.06 12.42 1.15
CA GLN A 357 -3.30 12.06 0.43
C GLN A 357 -3.32 12.39 -1.07
N ASP A 358 -2.32 13.11 -1.55
CA ASP A 358 -2.17 13.52 -2.95
C ASP A 358 -1.44 12.49 -3.81
N TRP A 359 -0.79 11.51 -3.19
CA TRP A 359 -0.06 10.44 -3.88
C TRP A 359 -0.33 9.05 -3.30
N ILE A 360 -0.67 8.92 -2.02
CA ILE A 360 -1.21 7.66 -1.45
C ILE A 360 -2.69 7.56 -1.76
N ILE A 361 -3.08 6.46 -2.40
CA ILE A 361 -4.47 6.14 -2.76
C ILE A 361 -5.14 5.38 -1.61
N ALA A 362 -4.47 4.37 -1.04
CA ALA A 362 -4.98 3.58 0.08
C ALA A 362 -3.86 2.90 0.89
N PRO A 363 -4.07 2.61 2.18
CA PRO A 363 -5.18 3.07 3.02
C PRO A 363 -5.05 4.56 3.35
N GLU A 364 -6.04 5.17 4.00
CA GLU A 364 -5.92 6.55 4.54
C GLU A 364 -5.00 6.64 5.77
N GLY A 365 -4.77 5.49 6.40
CA GLY A 365 -3.93 5.31 7.57
C GLY A 365 -4.07 3.90 8.13
N TYR A 366 -3.27 3.57 9.12
CA TYR A 366 -3.25 2.22 9.67
C TYR A 366 -2.95 2.22 11.19
N ALA A 367 -3.43 1.19 11.88
CA ALA A 367 -3.17 0.99 13.30
C ALA A 367 -1.77 0.36 13.49
N ALA A 368 -0.75 1.19 13.63
CA ALA A 368 0.63 0.75 13.82
C ALA A 368 0.84 0.06 15.17
N PHE A 369 0.20 0.56 16.23
CA PHE A 369 0.47 0.21 17.63
C PHE A 369 1.95 0.45 18.03
N TYR A 370 2.25 0.40 19.33
CA TYR A 370 3.63 0.44 19.83
C TYR A 370 3.76 -0.34 21.13
N CYS A 371 5.00 -0.63 21.54
CA CYS A 371 5.30 -1.29 22.81
C CYS A 371 5.85 -0.27 23.79
N ASP A 372 5.29 -0.26 24.99
CA ASP A 372 5.76 0.58 26.09
C ASP A 372 5.37 -0.04 27.44
N GLY A 373 6.12 0.32 28.48
CA GLY A 373 5.96 -0.17 29.83
C GLY A 373 7.22 -0.80 30.41
N GLU A 374 7.15 -1.14 31.69
CA GLU A 374 8.31 -1.60 32.46
C GLU A 374 8.47 -3.12 32.41
N CYS A 375 9.74 -3.56 32.31
CA CYS A 375 10.16 -4.96 32.38
C CYS A 375 10.87 -5.21 33.72
N SER A 376 10.07 -5.30 34.80
CA SER A 376 10.56 -5.55 36.16
C SER A 376 10.19 -6.94 36.65
N PHE A 377 11.00 -7.51 37.54
CA PHE A 377 10.71 -8.81 38.14
C PHE A 377 9.48 -8.74 39.06
N PRO A 378 8.61 -9.76 39.10
CA PRO A 378 8.60 -10.95 38.24
C PRO A 378 8.11 -10.65 36.82
N LEU A 379 8.84 -11.14 35.82
CA LEU A 379 8.39 -11.06 34.42
C LEU A 379 7.24 -12.05 34.22
N ASN A 380 6.02 -11.54 34.13
CA ASN A 380 4.83 -12.36 33.93
C ASN A 380 4.87 -13.05 32.55
N ALA A 381 4.23 -14.22 32.44
CA ALA A 381 4.18 -14.99 31.18
C ALA A 381 3.65 -14.18 29.97
N HIS A 382 2.79 -13.18 30.22
CA HIS A 382 2.27 -12.28 29.18
C HIS A 382 3.30 -11.31 28.59
N MET A 383 4.48 -11.16 29.19
CA MET A 383 5.56 -10.27 28.74
C MET A 383 6.54 -10.96 27.77
N ASN A 384 6.27 -12.21 27.33
CA ASN A 384 7.08 -12.95 26.35
C ASN A 384 8.60 -12.81 26.55
N ALA A 385 9.06 -12.85 27.80
CA ALA A 385 10.43 -12.52 28.15
C ALA A 385 11.40 -13.62 27.68
N THR A 386 12.54 -13.22 27.13
CA THR A 386 13.61 -14.17 26.82
C THR A 386 14.34 -14.61 28.10
N ASN A 387 15.00 -15.77 28.07
CA ASN A 387 15.86 -16.19 29.18
C ASN A 387 16.94 -15.14 29.50
N HIS A 388 17.49 -14.48 28.47
CA HIS A 388 18.44 -13.38 28.62
C HIS A 388 17.82 -12.20 29.39
N ALA A 389 16.60 -11.78 29.02
CA ALA A 389 15.89 -10.71 29.71
C ALA A 389 15.57 -11.06 31.18
N ILE A 390 15.22 -12.32 31.47
CA ILE A 390 15.01 -12.80 32.85
C ILE A 390 16.31 -12.67 33.66
N VAL A 391 17.42 -13.22 33.15
CA VAL A 391 18.73 -13.13 33.83
C VAL A 391 19.16 -11.68 34.00
N GLN A 392 19.04 -10.85 32.97
CA GLN A 392 19.37 -9.43 33.02
C GLN A 392 18.53 -8.69 34.07
N THR A 393 17.24 -9.01 34.19
CA THR A 393 16.38 -8.43 35.24
C THR A 393 16.86 -8.82 36.63
N LEU A 394 17.20 -10.09 36.85
CA LEU A 394 17.72 -10.57 38.13
C LEU A 394 19.06 -9.91 38.49
N VAL A 395 19.97 -9.76 37.52
CA VAL A 395 21.25 -9.08 37.74
C VAL A 395 21.04 -7.58 37.97
N HIS A 396 20.10 -6.93 37.26
CA HIS A 396 19.73 -5.54 37.48
C HIS A 396 19.21 -5.29 38.91
N LEU A 397 18.46 -6.24 39.50
CA LEU A 397 18.04 -6.13 40.91
C LEU A 397 19.22 -6.11 41.88
N MET A 398 20.32 -6.78 41.54
CA MET A 398 21.53 -6.85 42.36
C MET A 398 22.49 -5.68 42.09
N PHE A 399 22.60 -5.23 40.84
CA PHE A 399 23.55 -4.21 40.38
C PHE A 399 22.90 -3.20 39.41
N PRO A 400 21.99 -2.35 39.90
CA PRO A 400 21.18 -1.47 39.05
C PRO A 400 21.98 -0.40 38.30
N ASP A 401 23.11 0.04 38.87
CA ASP A 401 23.97 1.06 38.26
C ASP A 401 24.84 0.50 37.12
N ASN A 402 25.05 -0.82 37.09
CA ASN A 402 25.96 -1.48 36.14
C ASN A 402 25.21 -2.20 35.02
N VAL A 403 24.00 -2.67 35.28
CA VAL A 403 23.19 -3.42 34.32
C VAL A 403 21.86 -2.71 34.14
N PRO A 404 21.43 -2.35 32.93
CA PRO A 404 20.13 -1.72 32.71
C PRO A 404 18.99 -2.74 32.75
N LYS A 405 17.76 -2.26 32.98
CA LYS A 405 16.54 -3.08 32.80
C LYS A 405 16.39 -3.53 31.33
N PRO A 406 15.79 -4.69 31.06
CA PRO A 406 15.39 -5.06 29.70
C PRO A 406 14.41 -4.05 29.09
N CYS A 407 14.37 -4.00 27.77
CA CYS A 407 13.50 -3.07 27.04
C CYS A 407 12.17 -3.74 26.65
N CYS A 408 11.08 -2.99 26.71
CA CYS A 408 9.80 -3.42 26.13
C CYS A 408 9.81 -3.17 24.61
N ALA A 409 9.80 -4.24 23.82
CA ALA A 409 9.94 -4.17 22.37
C ALA A 409 8.95 -5.09 21.63
N PRO A 410 8.66 -4.82 20.33
CA PRO A 410 7.83 -5.71 19.53
C PRO A 410 8.43 -7.10 19.36
N THR A 411 7.64 -8.14 19.62
CA THR A 411 8.03 -9.55 19.42
C THR A 411 7.51 -10.13 18.10
N LYS A 412 6.35 -9.64 17.65
CA LYS A 412 5.75 -10.02 16.36
C LYS A 412 5.23 -8.78 15.68
N LEU A 413 5.50 -8.67 14.38
CA LEU A 413 5.07 -7.58 13.54
C LEU A 413 4.31 -8.12 12.33
N ASN A 414 3.28 -7.41 11.91
CA ASN A 414 2.51 -7.67 10.70
C ASN A 414 2.92 -6.68 9.59
N ALA A 415 2.63 -7.07 8.35
CA ALA A 415 2.80 -6.22 7.18
C ALA A 415 1.56 -5.33 6.95
N ILE A 416 1.72 -4.30 6.11
CA ILE A 416 0.62 -3.53 5.52
C ILE A 416 0.83 -3.45 4.00
N SER A 417 -0.26 -3.35 3.25
CA SER A 417 -0.22 -3.05 1.81
C SER A 417 -0.56 -1.58 1.60
N VAL A 418 0.21 -0.89 0.76
CA VAL A 418 -0.01 0.53 0.42
C VAL A 418 -0.09 0.67 -1.09
N LEU A 419 -1.14 1.36 -1.54
CA LEU A 419 -1.44 1.69 -2.92
C LEU A 419 -1.15 3.18 -3.16
N TYR A 420 -0.27 3.51 -4.10
CA TYR A 420 0.18 4.88 -4.33
C TYR A 420 0.64 5.13 -5.78
N PHE A 421 0.79 6.40 -6.15
CA PHE A 421 1.34 6.82 -7.45
C PHE A 421 2.86 7.02 -7.39
N ASP A 422 3.56 6.66 -8.47
CA ASP A 422 4.94 7.08 -8.70
C ASP A 422 5.03 8.44 -9.42
N ASP A 423 6.24 8.89 -9.70
CA ASP A 423 6.49 10.14 -10.42
C ASP A 423 6.00 10.15 -11.88
N SER A 424 5.85 8.96 -12.46
CA SER A 424 5.37 8.73 -13.83
C SER A 424 3.85 8.51 -13.89
N SER A 425 3.14 8.68 -12.76
CA SER A 425 1.70 8.40 -12.61
C SER A 425 1.31 6.94 -12.83
N ASN A 426 2.25 6.01 -12.69
CA ASN A 426 1.97 4.59 -12.55
C ASN A 426 1.40 4.33 -11.16
N VAL A 427 0.48 3.36 -11.05
CA VAL A 427 -0.06 2.95 -9.75
C VAL A 427 0.71 1.74 -9.25
N ILE A 428 1.25 1.85 -8.04
CA ILE A 428 2.05 0.84 -7.35
C ILE A 428 1.29 0.37 -6.12
N LEU A 429 1.22 -0.95 -5.94
CA LEU A 429 0.73 -1.63 -4.76
C LEU A 429 1.89 -2.40 -4.13
N LYS A 430 2.30 -2.01 -2.93
CA LYS A 430 3.49 -2.60 -2.27
C LYS A 430 3.19 -3.08 -0.86
N LYS A 431 3.73 -4.24 -0.52
CA LYS A 431 3.63 -4.85 0.81
C LYS A 431 4.83 -4.49 1.67
N TYR A 432 4.60 -3.71 2.73
CA TYR A 432 5.60 -3.30 3.70
C TYR A 432 5.54 -4.19 4.93
N ARG A 433 6.56 -5.02 5.13
CA ARG A 433 6.69 -5.90 6.30
C ARG A 433 7.09 -5.09 7.53
N ASN A 434 6.82 -5.64 8.72
CA ASN A 434 7.27 -5.08 10.00
C ASN A 434 6.69 -3.69 10.37
N MET A 435 5.47 -3.39 9.90
CA MET A 435 4.86 -2.06 10.08
C MET A 435 3.85 -1.98 11.23
N VAL A 436 3.28 -3.12 11.65
CA VAL A 436 2.20 -3.18 12.66
C VAL A 436 2.61 -4.07 13.82
N VAL A 437 2.61 -3.55 15.06
CA VAL A 437 2.90 -4.34 16.26
C VAL A 437 1.75 -5.29 16.58
N ARG A 438 2.03 -6.60 16.54
CA ARG A 438 1.08 -7.65 16.92
C ARG A 438 1.21 -8.04 18.38
N SER A 439 2.43 -8.15 18.91
CA SER A 439 2.71 -8.46 20.32
C SER A 439 3.97 -7.76 20.81
N CYS A 440 4.04 -7.54 22.13
CA CYS A 440 5.20 -6.97 22.82
C CYS A 440 5.86 -8.02 23.72
N GLY A 441 7.11 -7.76 24.10
CA GLY A 441 7.79 -8.52 25.12
C GLY A 441 9.05 -7.84 25.65
N CYS A 442 9.66 -8.46 26.67
CA CYS A 442 10.87 -7.97 27.33
C CYS A 442 12.12 -8.66 26.76
N HIS A 443 13.07 -7.87 26.24
CA HIS A 443 14.28 -8.35 25.56
C HIS A 443 15.55 -7.76 26.12
#